data_AF-A0A3S3E6H6-F1
#
_entry.id   AF-A0A3S3E6H6-F1
#
_cell.length_a   1.000
_cell.length_b   1.000
_cell.length_c   1.000
_cell.angle_alpha   90.00
_cell.angle_beta   90.00
_cell.angle_gamma   90.00
#
_symmetry.space_group_name_H-M   'P 1'
#
loop_
_entity.id
_entity.type
_entity.pdbx_description
1 polymer ?
#
loop_
_entity_poly.entity_id
_entity_poly.type
_entity_poly.pdbx_seq_one_letter_code
_entity_poly.pdbx_strand_id
1 'polypeptide(L)'
;MLTNPTLDQMQALGLAGMAAAWRELAERNNANELSRDEWLGLMLDREVAMRADKRVRNRLASARLRFPEACIEDIDFAAPRGLDRRSTMALAQGEWLKAHENLIVTGQTGTGKSWLACAFGRQAARLDHSVLYVRVPRLFEDLALARLDGRFPRLIDKLTRAQLLILDDFGTHSLTDQQRFHLFEIVEERYRGKSTLITAQVPVARWHDLIADPTVADAILDRIVHNAHRIVLQGDSMRKQKAAPLLTGAENSEINHP
;
A
#
# COMPACT_ATOMS: atom_id res chain seq x y z
N MET A 1 0.39 29.12 -36.75
CA MET A 1 -0.61 28.93 -35.68
C MET A 1 -0.32 29.97 -34.62
N LEU A 2 -1.21 30.94 -34.41
CA LEU A 2 -1.02 31.95 -33.38
C LEU A 2 -1.03 31.25 -32.00
N THR A 3 0.12 31.22 -31.35
CA THR A 3 0.28 30.81 -29.96
C THR A 3 -0.63 31.71 -29.11
N ASN A 4 -1.67 31.13 -28.51
CA ASN A 4 -2.58 31.88 -27.66
C ASN A 4 -1.80 32.23 -26.36
N PRO A 5 -1.52 33.52 -26.08
CA PRO A 5 -0.66 33.92 -24.97
C PRO A 5 -1.20 33.44 -23.61
N THR A 6 -2.51 33.30 -23.48
CA THR A 6 -3.16 32.75 -22.28
C THR A 6 -2.80 31.28 -22.06
N LEU A 7 -2.71 30.50 -23.15
CA LEU A 7 -2.35 29.08 -23.07
C LEU A 7 -0.88 28.89 -22.71
N ASP A 8 0.01 29.72 -23.26
CA ASP A 8 1.44 29.70 -22.92
C ASP A 8 1.64 30.08 -21.44
N GLN A 9 0.89 31.07 -20.93
CA GLN A 9 0.88 31.44 -19.51
C GLN A 9 0.38 30.30 -18.61
N MET A 10 -0.70 29.61 -18.99
CA MET A 10 -1.20 28.45 -18.24
C MET A 10 -0.14 27.34 -18.16
N GLN A 11 0.57 27.06 -19.25
CA GLN A 11 1.64 26.07 -19.26
C GLN A 11 2.82 26.49 -18.38
N ALA A 12 3.24 27.77 -18.45
CA ALA A 12 4.32 28.31 -17.61
C ALA A 12 4.00 28.24 -16.11
N LEU A 13 2.72 28.40 -15.74
CA LEU A 13 2.24 28.25 -14.36
C LEU A 13 2.00 26.78 -13.93
N GLY A 14 2.20 25.82 -14.84
CA GLY A 14 1.94 24.40 -14.57
C GLY A 14 0.45 24.03 -14.48
N LEU A 15 -0.43 24.85 -15.06
CA LEU A 15 -1.89 24.65 -15.13
C LEU A 15 -2.25 23.80 -16.35
N ALA A 16 -1.68 22.59 -16.43
CA ALA A 16 -1.78 21.72 -17.60
C ALA A 16 -3.22 21.24 -17.88
N GLY A 17 -4.03 21.04 -16.84
CA GLY A 17 -5.43 20.69 -16.94
C GLY A 17 -6.28 21.86 -17.43
N MET A 18 -6.03 23.08 -16.94
CA MET A 18 -6.71 24.28 -17.47
C MET A 18 -6.37 24.49 -18.94
N ALA A 19 -5.09 24.36 -19.33
CA ALA A 19 -4.68 24.50 -20.72
C ALA A 19 -5.30 23.43 -21.64
N ALA A 20 -5.49 22.20 -21.14
CA ALA A 20 -6.16 21.14 -21.89
C ALA A 20 -7.65 21.44 -22.06
N ALA A 21 -8.35 21.81 -20.98
CA ALA A 21 -9.77 22.18 -21.03
C ALA A 21 -10.01 23.42 -21.91
N TRP A 22 -9.12 24.42 -21.86
CA TRP A 22 -9.20 25.61 -22.71
C TRP A 22 -9.21 25.25 -24.20
N ARG A 23 -8.32 24.36 -24.65
CA ARG A 23 -8.29 23.91 -26.06
C ARG A 23 -9.58 23.19 -26.43
N GLU A 24 -10.01 22.26 -25.58
CA GLU A 24 -11.22 21.46 -25.82
C GLU A 24 -12.48 22.33 -25.89
N LEU A 25 -12.63 23.29 -24.97
CA LEU A 25 -13.76 24.20 -24.95
C LEU A 25 -13.74 25.18 -26.13
N ALA A 26 -12.56 25.63 -26.56
CA ALA A 26 -12.42 26.51 -27.73
C ALA A 26 -12.77 25.83 -29.06
N GLU A 27 -12.63 24.49 -29.15
CA GLU A 27 -12.97 23.69 -30.32
C GLU A 27 -14.45 23.29 -30.37
N ARG A 28 -15.22 23.46 -29.28
CA ARG A 28 -16.65 23.10 -29.23
C ARG A 28 -17.51 24.18 -29.90
N ASN A 29 -18.31 23.77 -30.89
CA ASN A 29 -19.23 24.66 -31.63
C ASN A 29 -20.32 25.33 -30.77
N ASN A 30 -20.61 24.80 -29.56
CA ASN A 30 -21.57 25.36 -28.61
C ASN A 30 -20.88 26.17 -27.48
N ALA A 31 -19.63 26.60 -27.65
CA ALA A 31 -18.91 27.37 -26.62
C ALA A 31 -19.63 28.65 -26.17
N ASN A 32 -20.55 29.19 -26.99
CA ASN A 32 -21.35 30.37 -26.69
C ASN A 32 -22.54 30.13 -25.75
N GLU A 33 -22.89 28.87 -25.44
CA GLU A 33 -23.97 28.53 -24.50
C GLU A 33 -23.51 28.59 -23.03
N LEU A 34 -22.20 28.53 -22.79
CA LEU A 34 -21.62 28.58 -21.45
C LEU A 34 -21.26 30.02 -21.07
N SER A 35 -21.65 30.41 -19.88
CA SER A 35 -21.18 31.65 -19.24
C SER A 35 -19.67 31.58 -18.97
N ARG A 36 -19.06 32.76 -18.74
CA ARG A 36 -17.62 32.86 -18.41
C ARG A 36 -17.27 32.11 -17.12
N ASP A 37 -18.18 32.12 -16.15
CA ASP A 37 -17.99 31.45 -14.87
C ASP A 37 -18.05 29.92 -15.02
N GLU A 38 -18.96 29.41 -15.88
CA GLU A 38 -19.00 27.98 -16.20
C GLU A 38 -17.75 27.53 -16.96
N TRP A 39 -17.25 28.35 -17.89
CA TRP A 39 -15.98 28.11 -18.58
C TRP A 39 -14.82 27.98 -17.58
N LEU A 40 -14.70 28.94 -16.66
CA LEU A 40 -13.67 28.92 -15.64
C LEU A 40 -13.82 27.72 -14.70
N GLY A 41 -15.04 27.42 -14.27
CA GLY A 41 -15.36 26.26 -13.45
C GLY A 41 -14.87 24.96 -14.08
N LEU A 42 -15.22 24.70 -15.34
CA LEU A 42 -14.81 23.49 -16.05
C LEU A 42 -13.28 23.37 -16.20
N MET A 43 -12.58 24.48 -16.43
CA MET A 43 -11.12 24.48 -16.51
C MET A 43 -10.47 24.17 -15.16
N LEU A 44 -10.97 24.77 -14.08
CA LEU A 44 -10.50 24.53 -12.72
C LEU A 44 -10.76 23.08 -12.30
N ASP A 45 -11.95 22.55 -12.58
CA ASP A 45 -12.31 21.15 -12.32
C ASP A 45 -11.34 20.20 -13.04
N ARG A 46 -11.00 20.50 -14.30
CA ARG A 46 -10.03 19.71 -15.06
C ARG A 46 -8.64 19.74 -14.44
N GLU A 47 -8.20 20.89 -13.97
CA GLU A 47 -6.91 21.06 -13.27
C GLU A 47 -6.89 20.29 -11.95
N VAL A 48 -7.94 20.41 -11.14
CA VAL A 48 -8.09 19.70 -9.87
C VAL A 48 -8.04 18.19 -10.08
N ALA A 49 -8.80 17.68 -11.05
CA ALA A 49 -8.81 16.26 -11.41
C ALA A 49 -7.43 15.78 -11.87
N MET A 50 -6.78 16.51 -12.79
CA MET A 50 -5.46 16.13 -13.29
C MET A 50 -4.39 16.13 -12.19
N ARG A 51 -4.45 17.08 -11.25
CA ARG A 51 -3.56 17.11 -10.08
C ARG A 51 -3.84 15.96 -9.14
N ALA A 52 -5.10 15.63 -8.87
CA ALA A 52 -5.46 14.50 -8.03
C ALA A 52 -4.93 13.18 -8.62
N ASP A 53 -5.13 12.95 -9.92
CA ASP A 53 -4.62 11.77 -10.63
C ASP A 53 -3.09 11.68 -10.60
N LYS A 54 -2.42 12.82 -10.79
CA LYS A 54 -0.95 12.89 -10.70
C LYS A 54 -0.46 12.59 -9.29
N ARG A 55 -1.12 13.13 -8.25
CA ARG A 55 -0.79 12.84 -6.84
C ARG A 55 -0.93 11.36 -6.54
N VAL A 56 -2.06 10.74 -6.88
CA VAL A 56 -2.30 9.31 -6.64
C VAL A 56 -1.27 8.45 -7.39
N ARG A 57 -1.01 8.71 -8.68
CA ARG A 57 0.03 8.00 -9.44
C ARG A 57 1.41 8.10 -8.80
N ASN A 58 1.82 9.31 -8.39
CA ASN A 58 3.12 9.52 -7.77
C ASN A 58 3.22 8.77 -6.43
N ARG A 59 2.16 8.80 -5.61
CA ARG A 59 2.11 8.05 -4.35
C ARG A 59 2.21 6.55 -4.59
N LEU A 60 1.43 6.00 -5.52
CA LEU A 60 1.49 4.58 -5.88
C LEU A 60 2.88 4.16 -6.39
N ALA A 61 3.50 4.99 -7.24
CA ALA A 61 4.87 4.75 -7.72
C ALA A 61 5.89 4.76 -6.55
N SER A 62 5.75 5.70 -5.62
CA SER A 62 6.63 5.80 -4.45
C SER A 62 6.41 4.67 -3.43
N ALA A 63 5.20 4.11 -3.38
CA ALA A 63 4.82 3.06 -2.44
C ALA A 63 5.54 1.74 -2.69
N ARG A 64 5.95 1.45 -3.93
CA ARG A 64 6.66 0.21 -4.31
C ARG A 64 5.93 -1.06 -3.84
N LEU A 65 4.60 -1.06 -3.96
CA LEU A 65 3.77 -2.21 -3.61
C LEU A 65 4.20 -3.44 -4.40
N ARG A 66 4.27 -4.59 -3.73
CA ARG A 66 4.62 -5.88 -4.37
C ARG A 66 3.57 -6.34 -5.38
N PHE A 67 2.30 -6.05 -5.11
CA PHE A 67 1.16 -6.33 -5.98
C PHE A 67 0.47 -5.00 -6.31
N PRO A 68 0.97 -4.21 -7.28
CA PRO A 68 0.42 -2.88 -7.61
C PRO A 68 -1.06 -2.90 -8.05
N GLU A 69 -1.50 -4.02 -8.60
CA GLU A 69 -2.85 -4.30 -9.06
C GLU A 69 -3.82 -4.65 -7.92
N ALA A 70 -3.33 -5.01 -6.74
CA ALA A 70 -4.18 -5.37 -5.61
C ALA A 70 -5.08 -4.19 -5.21
N CYS A 71 -6.39 -4.40 -5.23
CA CYS A 71 -7.38 -3.40 -4.85
C CYS A 71 -8.42 -4.00 -3.88
N ILE A 72 -9.11 -3.14 -3.14
CA ILE A 72 -10.08 -3.57 -2.12
C ILE A 72 -11.30 -4.21 -2.78
N GLU A 73 -11.63 -3.73 -3.98
CA GLU A 73 -12.76 -4.17 -4.79
C GLU A 73 -12.61 -5.62 -5.26
N ASP A 74 -11.37 -6.08 -5.47
CA ASP A 74 -11.04 -7.45 -5.91
C ASP A 74 -10.92 -8.45 -4.74
N ILE A 75 -11.27 -8.07 -3.50
CA ILE A 75 -11.24 -9.00 -2.37
C ILE A 75 -12.31 -10.07 -2.57
N ASP A 76 -11.85 -11.32 -2.69
CA ASP A 76 -12.72 -12.48 -2.63
C ASP A 76 -13.17 -12.77 -1.19
N PHE A 77 -14.40 -12.37 -0.88
CA PHE A 77 -15.08 -12.66 0.39
C PHE A 77 -15.83 -14.00 0.39
N ALA A 78 -15.94 -14.68 -0.76
CA ALA A 78 -16.57 -16.00 -0.83
C ALA A 78 -15.61 -17.10 -0.37
N ALA A 79 -14.30 -16.92 -0.59
CA ALA A 79 -13.28 -17.81 -0.04
C ALA A 79 -13.33 -17.83 1.51
N PRO A 80 -13.38 -19.01 2.16
CA PRO A 80 -13.56 -19.15 3.60
C PRO A 80 -12.27 -18.84 4.38
N ARG A 81 -11.86 -17.57 4.37
CA ARG A 81 -10.61 -17.09 4.97
C ARG A 81 -10.79 -16.36 6.30
N GLY A 82 -12.00 -16.38 6.86
CA GLY A 82 -12.33 -15.64 8.09
C GLY A 82 -12.36 -14.12 7.91
N LEU A 83 -12.51 -13.63 6.67
CA LEU A 83 -12.67 -12.20 6.39
C LEU A 83 -14.13 -11.78 6.55
N ASP A 84 -14.38 -10.90 7.51
CA ASP A 84 -15.66 -10.21 7.61
C ASP A 84 -15.70 -9.02 6.64
N ARG A 85 -16.69 -9.00 5.75
CA ARG A 85 -16.85 -7.95 4.73
C ARG A 85 -17.08 -6.58 5.38
N ARG A 86 -17.89 -6.52 6.44
CA ARG A 86 -18.28 -5.24 7.04
C ARG A 86 -17.08 -4.52 7.66
N SER A 87 -16.32 -5.22 8.51
CA SER A 87 -15.09 -4.69 9.12
C SER A 87 -14.02 -4.36 8.08
N THR A 88 -13.81 -5.24 7.08
CA THR A 88 -12.84 -4.99 6.01
C THR A 88 -13.16 -3.72 5.22
N MET A 89 -14.44 -3.51 4.86
CA MET A 89 -14.87 -2.30 4.15
C MET A 89 -14.83 -1.05 5.03
N ALA A 90 -15.09 -1.18 6.34
CA ALA A 90 -14.92 -0.07 7.28
C ALA A 90 -13.46 0.38 7.36
N LEU A 91 -12.50 -0.56 7.43
CA LEU A 91 -11.07 -0.26 7.38
C LEU A 91 -10.66 0.38 6.05
N ALA A 92 -11.31 0.01 4.94
CA ALA A 92 -11.02 0.58 3.63
C ALA A 92 -11.44 2.06 3.49
N GLN A 93 -12.27 2.58 4.39
CA GLN A 93 -12.59 4.02 4.47
C GLN A 93 -11.41 4.85 5.01
N GLY A 94 -10.45 4.21 5.69
CA GLY A 94 -9.21 4.86 6.12
C GLY A 94 -9.30 5.72 7.39
N GLU A 95 -10.40 5.66 8.15
CA GLU A 95 -10.51 6.39 9.43
C GLU A 95 -9.39 6.01 10.42
N TRP A 96 -8.99 4.74 10.43
CA TRP A 96 -7.86 4.24 11.24
C TRP A 96 -6.51 4.91 10.88
N LEU A 97 -6.32 5.33 9.63
CA LEU A 97 -5.12 6.07 9.20
C LEU A 97 -5.08 7.48 9.81
N LYS A 98 -6.24 8.13 9.88
CA LYS A 98 -6.40 9.45 10.50
C LYS A 98 -6.23 9.39 12.02
N ALA A 99 -6.70 8.30 12.63
CA ALA A 99 -6.55 8.02 14.05
C ALA A 99 -5.15 7.50 14.44
N HIS A 100 -4.26 7.30 13.47
CA HIS A 100 -2.91 6.75 13.69
C HIS A 100 -2.92 5.37 14.36
N GLU A 101 -3.93 4.57 14.02
CA GLU A 101 -4.06 3.18 14.42
C GLU A 101 -3.23 2.29 13.48
N ASN A 102 -2.96 1.07 13.92
CA ASN A 102 -2.23 0.07 13.14
C ASN A 102 -3.18 -0.99 12.59
N LEU A 103 -2.71 -1.76 11.60
CA LEU A 103 -3.43 -2.91 11.05
C LEU A 103 -2.50 -4.11 11.00
N ILE A 104 -2.89 -5.19 11.67
CA ILE A 104 -2.11 -6.44 11.68
C ILE A 104 -2.90 -7.51 10.92
N VAL A 105 -2.26 -8.09 9.92
CA VAL A 105 -2.81 -9.18 9.10
C VAL A 105 -1.99 -10.44 9.33
N THR A 106 -2.55 -11.41 10.06
CA THR A 106 -1.91 -12.72 10.31
C THR A 106 -2.55 -13.85 9.52
N GLY A 107 -1.91 -15.02 9.48
CA GLY A 107 -2.45 -16.22 8.82
C GLY A 107 -1.40 -17.05 8.10
N GLN A 108 -1.77 -18.26 7.69
CA GLN A 108 -0.84 -19.20 7.06
C GLN A 108 -0.32 -18.72 5.68
N THR A 109 0.70 -19.39 5.16
CA THR A 109 1.26 -19.07 3.84
C THR A 109 0.22 -19.22 2.74
N GLY A 110 0.12 -18.21 1.86
CA GLY A 110 -0.79 -18.25 0.71
C GLY A 110 -2.21 -17.79 0.99
N THR A 111 -2.60 -17.44 2.22
CA THR A 111 -3.95 -16.94 2.55
C THR A 111 -4.26 -15.52 2.05
N GLY A 112 -3.27 -14.84 1.45
CA GLY A 112 -3.44 -13.52 0.83
C GLY A 112 -2.98 -12.32 1.67
N LYS A 113 -2.25 -12.51 2.77
CA LYS A 113 -1.79 -11.41 3.66
C LYS A 113 -1.09 -10.26 2.92
N SER A 114 -0.04 -10.57 2.16
CA SER A 114 0.74 -9.57 1.41
C SER A 114 -0.08 -8.88 0.32
N TRP A 115 -1.02 -9.61 -0.29
CA TRP A 115 -1.94 -9.05 -1.28
C TRP A 115 -2.92 -8.08 -0.63
N LEU A 116 -3.50 -8.46 0.52
CA LEU A 116 -4.42 -7.60 1.28
C LEU A 116 -3.70 -6.34 1.79
N ALA A 117 -2.45 -6.46 2.24
CA ALA A 117 -1.62 -5.32 2.62
C ALA A 117 -1.39 -4.36 1.43
N CYS A 118 -1.15 -4.89 0.23
CA CYS A 118 -1.05 -4.07 -0.98
C CYS A 118 -2.39 -3.42 -1.35
N ALA A 119 -3.52 -4.12 -1.21
CA ALA A 119 -4.84 -3.56 -1.45
C ALA A 119 -5.16 -2.38 -0.52
N PHE A 120 -4.88 -2.52 0.79
CA PHE A 120 -4.99 -1.41 1.74
C PHE A 120 -3.99 -0.29 1.44
N GLY A 121 -2.76 -0.62 1.05
CA GLY A 121 -1.76 0.38 0.62
C GLY A 121 -2.22 1.18 -0.59
N ARG A 122 -2.78 0.52 -1.60
CA ARG A 122 -3.34 1.18 -2.79
C ARG A 122 -4.52 2.08 -2.41
N GLN A 123 -5.40 1.58 -1.54
CA GLN A 123 -6.55 2.34 -1.05
C GLN A 123 -6.12 3.57 -0.25
N ALA A 124 -5.13 3.44 0.64
CA ALA A 124 -4.55 4.56 1.38
C ALA A 124 -3.98 5.64 0.43
N ALA A 125 -3.29 5.23 -0.64
CA ALA A 125 -2.79 6.17 -1.64
C ALA A 125 -3.91 6.90 -2.41
N ARG A 126 -5.05 6.22 -2.66
CA ARG A 126 -6.25 6.85 -3.24
C ARG A 126 -6.91 7.84 -2.29
N LEU A 127 -6.83 7.57 -0.99
CA LEU A 127 -7.25 8.49 0.09
C LEU A 127 -6.21 9.58 0.39
N ASP A 128 -5.28 9.85 -0.54
CA ASP A 128 -4.26 10.90 -0.45
C ASP A 128 -3.20 10.67 0.66
N HIS A 129 -3.05 9.44 1.19
CA HIS A 129 -1.99 9.11 2.15
C HIS A 129 -0.69 8.64 1.46
N SER A 130 0.47 9.14 1.90
CA SER A 130 1.76 8.58 1.48
C SER A 130 1.95 7.16 2.02
N VAL A 131 2.39 6.25 1.16
CA VAL A 131 2.54 4.82 1.49
C VAL A 131 3.97 4.39 1.17
N LEU A 132 4.51 3.50 1.98
CA LEU A 132 5.77 2.80 1.70
C LEU A 132 5.62 1.34 2.07
N TYR A 133 5.88 0.45 1.11
CA TYR A 133 5.93 -0.98 1.31
C TYR A 133 7.37 -1.48 1.37
N VAL A 134 7.65 -2.28 2.39
CA VAL A 134 8.93 -2.97 2.56
C VAL A 134 8.69 -4.39 3.05
N ARG A 135 9.52 -5.33 2.60
CA ARG A 135 9.60 -6.65 3.22
C ARG A 135 10.59 -6.60 4.39
N VAL A 136 10.17 -7.08 5.55
CA VAL A 136 10.96 -7.02 6.79
C VAL A 136 12.34 -7.66 6.67
N PRO A 137 12.51 -8.88 6.09
CA PRO A 137 13.84 -9.47 5.97
C PRO A 137 14.83 -8.60 5.17
N ARG A 138 14.36 -8.04 4.04
CA ARG A 138 15.17 -7.15 3.20
C ARG A 138 15.43 -5.80 3.87
N LEU A 139 14.44 -5.28 4.59
CA LEU A 139 14.58 -4.05 5.36
C LEU A 139 15.73 -4.15 6.37
N PHE A 140 15.85 -5.27 7.08
CA PHE A 140 16.94 -5.46 8.04
C PHE A 140 18.32 -5.52 7.37
N GLU A 141 18.44 -6.17 6.21
CA GLU A 141 19.66 -6.15 5.39
C GLU A 141 20.00 -4.70 4.96
N ASP A 142 19.02 -3.97 4.44
CA ASP A 142 19.18 -2.58 3.99
C ASP A 142 19.62 -1.66 5.15
N LEU A 143 19.07 -1.85 6.36
CA LEU A 143 19.42 -1.09 7.56
C LEU A 143 20.83 -1.43 8.07
N ALA A 144 21.22 -2.70 8.03
CA ALA A 144 22.57 -3.11 8.40
C ALA A 144 23.62 -2.48 7.48
N LEU A 145 23.39 -2.52 6.16
CA LEU A 145 24.26 -1.86 5.17
C LEU A 145 24.28 -0.34 5.35
N ALA A 146 23.11 0.27 5.57
CA ALA A 146 22.98 1.71 5.74
C ALA A 146 23.75 2.24 6.97
N ARG A 147 23.98 1.41 7.99
CA ARG A 147 24.85 1.78 9.12
C ARG A 147 26.33 1.81 8.75
N LEU A 148 26.77 0.88 7.92
CA LEU A 148 28.18 0.79 7.51
C LEU A 148 28.60 1.96 6.60
N ASP A 149 27.68 2.50 5.81
CA ASP A 149 27.96 3.57 4.85
C ASP A 149 27.30 4.93 5.19
N GLY A 150 26.80 5.08 6.42
CA GLY A 150 26.27 6.34 6.96
C GLY A 150 24.91 6.77 6.40
N ARG A 151 24.22 5.92 5.63
CA ARG A 151 22.87 6.21 5.11
C ARG A 151 21.74 5.95 6.12
N PHE A 152 22.05 5.37 7.29
CA PHE A 152 21.06 4.92 8.26
C PHE A 152 20.02 5.99 8.66
N PRO A 153 20.41 7.23 9.05
CA PRO A 153 19.42 8.25 9.42
C PRO A 153 18.46 8.58 8.27
N ARG A 154 18.96 8.64 7.02
CA ARG A 154 18.12 8.90 5.84
C ARG A 154 17.13 7.77 5.56
N LEU A 155 17.51 6.53 5.85
CA LEU A 155 16.62 5.38 5.67
C LEU A 155 15.53 5.36 6.74
N ILE A 156 15.89 5.64 8.01
CA ILE A 156 14.91 5.81 9.10
C ILE A 156 13.92 6.93 8.76
N ASP A 157 14.40 8.12 8.40
CA ASP A 157 13.57 9.25 7.96
C ASP A 157 12.58 8.87 6.86
N LYS A 158 13.03 8.09 5.88
CA LYS A 158 12.17 7.63 4.79
C LYS A 158 11.06 6.71 5.29
N LEU A 159 11.37 5.81 6.22
CA LEU A 159 10.42 4.85 6.79
C LEU A 159 9.41 5.53 7.72
N THR A 160 9.84 6.53 8.48
CA THR A 160 9.01 7.22 9.49
C THR A 160 8.12 8.30 8.87
N ARG A 161 8.54 8.94 7.76
CA ARG A 161 7.73 9.98 7.07
C ARG A 161 6.50 9.44 6.33
N ALA A 162 6.47 8.16 5.96
CA ALA A 162 5.31 7.57 5.29
C ALA A 162 4.09 7.55 6.22
N GLN A 163 2.94 8.07 5.76
CA GLN A 163 1.70 8.05 6.53
C GLN A 163 1.22 6.62 6.80
N LEU A 164 1.42 5.72 5.84
CA LEU A 164 1.28 4.29 6.00
C LEU A 164 2.59 3.58 5.66
N LEU A 165 3.19 2.90 6.65
CA LEU A 165 4.31 1.98 6.43
C LEU A 165 3.78 0.56 6.46
N ILE A 166 4.04 -0.20 5.39
CA ILE A 166 3.70 -1.62 5.31
C ILE A 166 4.97 -2.44 5.56
N LEU A 167 4.95 -3.21 6.65
CA LEU A 167 5.97 -4.18 7.02
C LEU A 167 5.47 -5.59 6.66
N ASP A 168 5.86 -6.07 5.48
CA ASP A 168 5.42 -7.38 4.98
C ASP A 168 6.39 -8.50 5.38
N ASP A 169 5.86 -9.70 5.62
CA ASP A 169 6.60 -10.90 6.03
C ASP A 169 7.34 -10.73 7.37
N PHE A 170 6.70 -10.13 8.39
CA PHE A 170 7.22 -10.05 9.75
C PHE A 170 7.26 -11.43 10.44
N GLY A 171 8.28 -11.64 11.27
CA GLY A 171 8.39 -12.82 12.12
C GLY A 171 8.74 -14.11 11.39
N THR A 172 9.56 -14.05 10.33
CA THR A 172 10.07 -15.25 9.63
C THR A 172 11.14 -16.00 10.42
N HIS A 173 11.82 -15.32 11.33
CA HIS A 173 12.83 -15.84 12.25
C HIS A 173 12.86 -14.95 13.50
N SER A 174 13.50 -15.43 14.57
CA SER A 174 13.75 -14.62 15.77
C SER A 174 14.71 -13.46 15.44
N LEU A 175 14.46 -12.31 16.05
CA LEU A 175 15.23 -11.09 15.78
C LEU A 175 16.59 -11.11 16.50
N THR A 176 17.63 -10.70 15.78
CA THR A 176 18.93 -10.38 16.40
C THR A 176 18.82 -9.07 17.20
N ASP A 177 19.74 -8.84 18.14
CA ASP A 177 19.77 -7.61 18.96
C ASP A 177 19.68 -6.36 18.10
N GLN A 178 20.48 -6.30 17.04
CA GLN A 178 20.50 -5.17 16.11
C GLN A 178 19.15 -4.98 15.39
N GLN A 179 18.51 -6.07 14.93
CA GLN A 179 17.20 -6.00 14.29
C GLN A 179 16.11 -5.52 15.25
N ARG A 180 16.17 -5.90 16.53
CA ARG A 180 15.26 -5.38 17.57
C ARG A 180 15.41 -3.89 17.75
N PHE A 181 16.64 -3.39 17.87
CA PHE A 181 16.89 -1.95 18.01
C PHE A 181 16.39 -1.17 16.80
N HIS A 182 16.65 -1.68 15.58
CA HIS A 182 16.13 -1.07 14.36
C HIS A 182 14.59 -1.03 14.32
N LEU A 183 13.94 -2.13 14.69
CA LEU A 183 12.48 -2.18 14.75
C LEU A 183 11.93 -1.23 15.81
N PHE A 184 12.55 -1.19 16.99
CA PHE A 184 12.18 -0.27 18.07
C PHE A 184 12.28 1.19 17.62
N GLU A 185 13.37 1.59 16.97
CA GLU A 185 13.55 2.97 16.47
C GLU A 185 12.48 3.36 15.45
N ILE A 186 12.15 2.46 14.51
CA ILE A 186 11.08 2.71 13.53
C ILE A 186 9.72 2.87 14.22
N VAL A 187 9.44 2.03 15.22
CA VAL A 187 8.13 1.97 15.89
C VAL A 187 7.94 3.13 16.85
N GLU A 188 8.99 3.50 17.59
CA GLU A 188 9.03 4.66 18.49
C GLU A 188 8.68 5.93 17.71
N GLU A 189 9.40 6.20 16.62
CA GLU A 189 9.25 7.45 15.87
C GLU A 189 7.90 7.56 15.13
N ARG A 190 7.22 6.43 14.93
CA ARG A 190 5.89 6.37 14.30
C ARG A 190 4.75 6.40 15.32
N TYR A 191 5.02 6.10 16.58
CA TYR A 191 3.99 5.91 17.59
C TYR A 191 3.10 7.15 17.73
N ARG A 192 1.78 6.95 17.67
CA ARG A 192 0.73 7.99 17.73
C ARG A 192 0.82 9.11 16.67
N GLY A 193 1.71 9.00 15.67
CA GLY A 193 1.85 9.99 14.61
C GLY A 193 1.64 9.46 13.19
N LYS A 194 1.83 8.15 12.97
CA LYS A 194 1.67 7.47 11.67
C LYS A 194 1.19 6.02 11.85
N SER A 195 0.52 5.49 10.84
CA SER A 195 -0.06 4.13 10.88
C SER A 195 0.88 3.09 10.31
N THR A 196 0.95 1.91 10.92
CA THR A 196 1.76 0.79 10.42
C THR A 196 0.87 -0.40 10.13
N LEU A 197 1.02 -1.00 8.94
CA LEU A 197 0.39 -2.26 8.58
C LEU A 197 1.43 -3.36 8.59
N ILE A 198 1.20 -4.41 9.38
CA ILE A 198 2.12 -5.54 9.49
C ILE A 198 1.46 -6.81 8.99
N THR A 199 2.16 -7.55 8.13
CA THR A 199 1.77 -8.93 7.83
C THR A 199 2.70 -9.90 8.52
N ALA A 200 2.15 -10.97 9.09
CA ALA A 200 2.95 -12.02 9.72
C ALA A 200 2.31 -13.39 9.52
N GLN A 201 3.12 -14.43 9.45
CA GLN A 201 2.59 -15.80 9.51
C GLN A 201 2.31 -16.23 10.94
N VAL A 202 3.18 -15.77 11.85
CA VAL A 202 3.13 -16.10 13.28
C VAL A 202 2.04 -15.28 13.97
N PRO A 203 1.18 -15.90 14.80
CA PRO A 203 0.18 -15.19 15.59
C PRO A 203 0.82 -14.17 16.53
N VAL A 204 0.12 -13.05 16.77
CA VAL A 204 0.60 -11.95 17.63
C VAL A 204 1.02 -12.42 19.02
N ALA A 205 0.33 -13.42 19.58
CA ALA A 205 0.65 -14.00 20.89
C ALA A 205 2.07 -14.58 20.99
N ARG A 206 2.70 -14.93 19.85
CA ARG A 206 4.07 -15.45 19.80
C ARG A 206 5.11 -14.40 19.38
N TRP A 207 4.71 -13.15 19.18
CA TRP A 207 5.65 -12.10 18.78
C TRP A 207 6.64 -11.75 19.89
N HIS A 208 6.26 -11.93 21.15
CA HIS A 208 7.17 -11.77 22.28
C HIS A 208 8.38 -12.72 22.16
N ASP A 209 8.13 -14.00 21.86
CA ASP A 209 9.17 -15.01 21.62
C ASP A 209 10.04 -14.70 20.39
N LEU A 210 9.43 -14.17 19.32
CA LEU A 210 10.14 -13.80 18.10
C LEU A 210 11.09 -12.62 18.32
N ILE A 211 10.68 -11.64 19.14
CA ILE A 211 11.53 -10.50 19.46
C ILE A 211 12.68 -10.96 20.36
N ALA A 212 12.47 -11.92 21.27
CA ALA A 212 13.53 -12.58 22.05
C ALA A 212 14.32 -11.64 23.00
N ASP A 213 13.65 -10.59 23.51
CA ASP A 213 14.05 -9.78 24.67
C ASP A 213 12.77 -9.27 25.33
N PRO A 214 12.43 -9.64 26.58
CA PRO A 214 11.14 -9.28 27.16
C PRO A 214 10.89 -7.77 27.26
N THR A 215 11.92 -7.00 27.62
CA THR A 215 11.78 -5.55 27.85
C THR A 215 11.56 -4.83 26.53
N VAL A 216 12.35 -5.17 25.51
CA VAL A 216 12.23 -4.57 24.18
C VAL A 216 10.96 -5.07 23.47
N ALA A 217 10.60 -6.34 23.67
CA ALA A 217 9.36 -6.90 23.15
C ALA A 217 8.15 -6.16 23.70
N ASP A 218 8.04 -5.97 25.00
CA ASP A 218 6.94 -5.23 25.61
C ASP A 218 6.86 -3.80 25.06
N ALA A 219 8.00 -3.10 24.95
CA ALA A 219 8.03 -1.75 24.41
C ALA A 219 7.56 -1.68 22.94
N ILE A 220 8.00 -2.61 22.10
CA ILE A 220 7.59 -2.67 20.69
C ILE A 220 6.11 -3.07 20.56
N LEU A 221 5.68 -4.09 21.28
CA LEU A 221 4.32 -4.62 21.19
C LEU A 221 3.30 -3.63 21.75
N ASP A 222 3.60 -2.91 22.83
CA ASP A 222 2.73 -1.85 23.34
C ASP A 222 2.41 -0.80 22.25
N ARG A 223 3.41 -0.41 21.44
CA ARG A 223 3.23 0.61 20.40
C ARG A 223 2.55 0.09 19.14
N ILE A 224 2.83 -1.16 18.76
CA ILE A 224 2.28 -1.74 17.52
C ILE A 224 0.91 -2.35 17.77
N VAL A 225 0.75 -3.12 18.84
CA VAL A 225 -0.34 -4.08 19.03
C VAL A 225 -1.49 -3.52 19.86
N HIS A 226 -1.22 -2.61 20.80
CA HIS A 226 -2.25 -2.02 21.67
C HIS A 226 -3.32 -1.28 20.85
N ASN A 227 -2.89 -0.51 19.85
CA ASN A 227 -3.79 0.30 19.00
C ASN A 227 -3.92 -0.27 17.59
N ALA A 228 -4.08 -1.60 17.47
CA ALA A 228 -4.14 -2.30 16.19
C ALA A 228 -5.49 -2.97 15.93
N HIS A 229 -6.03 -2.72 14.74
CA HIS A 229 -7.01 -3.60 14.10
C HIS A 229 -6.34 -4.92 13.72
N ARG A 230 -7.06 -6.03 13.86
CA ARG A 230 -6.51 -7.37 13.61
C ARG A 230 -7.37 -8.13 12.63
N ILE A 231 -6.75 -8.63 11.58
CA ILE A 231 -7.33 -9.55 10.60
C ILE A 231 -6.56 -10.86 10.68
N VAL A 232 -7.23 -11.93 11.08
CA VAL A 232 -6.63 -13.28 11.15
C VAL A 232 -7.16 -14.09 9.98
N LEU A 233 -6.33 -14.26 8.95
CA LEU A 233 -6.68 -15.05 7.77
C LEU A 233 -6.53 -16.54 8.06
N GLN A 234 -7.53 -17.30 7.66
CA GLN A 234 -7.59 -18.76 7.78
C GLN A 234 -7.73 -19.39 6.39
N GLY A 235 -7.81 -20.73 6.36
CA GLY A 235 -8.07 -21.50 5.14
C GLY A 235 -6.83 -21.75 4.27
N ASP A 236 -7.09 -22.32 3.11
CA ASP A 236 -6.06 -22.78 2.17
C ASP A 236 -5.38 -21.64 1.41
N SER A 237 -4.27 -22.00 0.76
CA SER A 237 -3.54 -21.09 -0.14
C SER A 237 -4.37 -20.69 -1.35
N MET A 238 -4.63 -19.38 -1.48
CA MET A 238 -5.29 -18.76 -2.64
C MET A 238 -4.52 -18.96 -3.95
N ARG A 239 -3.22 -19.30 -3.88
CA ARG A 239 -2.40 -19.59 -5.07
C ARG A 239 -2.82 -20.88 -5.77
N LYS A 240 -3.31 -21.87 -5.00
CA LYS A 240 -3.78 -23.15 -5.56
C LYS A 240 -5.11 -23.01 -6.28
N GLN A 241 -5.98 -22.10 -5.83
CA GLN A 241 -7.29 -21.84 -6.43
C GLN A 241 -7.19 -21.08 -7.77
N LYS A 242 -6.13 -20.30 -8.00
CA LYS A 242 -5.85 -19.61 -9.27
C LYS A 242 -5.05 -20.45 -10.27
N ALA A 243 -4.48 -21.58 -9.87
CA ALA A 243 -3.83 -22.49 -10.81
C ALA A 243 -4.92 -23.16 -11.66
N ALA A 244 -5.00 -22.80 -12.94
CA ALA A 244 -5.79 -23.54 -13.91
C ALA A 244 -5.43 -25.04 -13.87
N PRO A 245 -6.35 -25.96 -14.18
CA PRO A 245 -6.03 -27.39 -14.20
C PRO A 245 -4.85 -27.59 -15.15
N LEU A 246 -3.84 -28.32 -14.68
CA LEU A 246 -2.70 -28.72 -15.51
C LEU A 246 -3.22 -29.42 -16.77
N LEU A 247 -2.80 -28.94 -17.94
CA LEU A 247 -2.93 -29.66 -19.21
C LEU A 247 -2.00 -30.88 -19.18
N THR A 248 -2.38 -31.91 -18.44
CA THR A 248 -1.77 -33.25 -18.56
C THR A 248 -2.88 -34.29 -18.41
N GLY A 249 -3.61 -34.44 -19.50
CA GLY A 249 -4.48 -35.57 -19.80
C GLY A 249 -4.31 -35.91 -21.28
N ALA A 250 -3.06 -36.02 -21.75
CA ALA A 250 -2.77 -36.67 -23.02
C ALA A 250 -2.50 -38.14 -22.70
N GLU A 251 -3.35 -38.98 -23.27
CA GLU A 251 -3.39 -40.42 -23.19
C GLU A 251 -2.01 -41.02 -23.51
N ASN A 252 -1.42 -41.75 -22.56
CA ASN A 252 -0.47 -42.82 -22.90
C ASN A 252 -1.31 -44.09 -23.10
N SER A 253 -2.04 -44.15 -24.21
CA SER A 253 -2.57 -45.40 -24.75
C SER A 253 -1.65 -45.84 -25.89
N GLU A 254 -1.04 -47.02 -25.69
CA GLU A 254 -0.49 -47.90 -26.74
C GLU A 254 0.78 -47.34 -27.42
N ILE A 255 1.93 -48.03 -27.39
CA ILE A 255 2.16 -49.25 -28.16
C ILE A 255 2.94 -50.24 -27.30
N ASN A 256 2.27 -51.36 -27.00
CA ASN A 256 2.89 -52.58 -26.54
C ASN A 256 2.37 -53.65 -27.50
N HIS A 257 3.19 -54.12 -28.44
CA HIS A 257 3.08 -55.45 -29.04
C HIS A 257 4.32 -55.81 -29.90
N PRO A 258 4.56 -57.11 -30.11
CA PRO A 258 5.81 -57.82 -29.79
C PRO A 258 6.88 -57.85 -30.88
#